data_AF-A0A3S9V486-F1
#
_entry.id   AF-A0A3S9V486-F1
#
_cell.length_a   1.000
_cell.length_b   1.000
_cell.length_c   1.000
_cell.angle_alpha   90.00
_cell.angle_beta   90.00
_cell.angle_gamma   90.00
#
_symmetry.space_group_name_H-M   'P 1'
#
loop_
_entity.id
_entity.type
_entity.pdbx_description
1 polymer ?
#
loop_
_entity_poly.entity_id
_entity_poly.type
_entity_poly.pdbx_seq_one_letter_code
_entity_poly.pdbx_strand_id
1 'polypeptide(L)'
;MNIEKMMLQQFIDAFFEQPNSTWYERPILTLRQSIQKADWYPVAIPGAIAVYRYSGFTNIDDGYAGEPPVLLINRQKDCISQT
;
A
#
# COMPACT_ATOMS: atom_id res chain seq x y z
N MET A 1 2.58 -4.50 15.19
CA MET A 1 3.21 -3.64 14.18
C MET A 1 3.07 -2.21 14.69
N ASN A 2 4.17 -1.57 15.12
CA ASN A 2 4.13 -0.16 15.51
C ASN A 2 3.91 0.65 14.23
N ILE A 3 2.75 1.29 14.11
CA ILE A 3 2.44 2.13 12.96
C ILE A 3 3.05 3.49 13.28
N GLU A 4 4.19 3.78 12.66
CA GLU A 4 4.87 5.07 12.79
C GLU A 4 4.57 5.95 11.59
N LYS A 5 4.35 7.24 11.85
CA LYS A 5 4.14 8.24 10.81
C LYS A 5 5.40 8.42 9.97
N MET A 6 5.34 8.01 8.72
CA MET A 6 6.43 8.16 7.75
C MET A 6 5.93 8.75 6.43
N MET A 7 6.86 9.20 5.59
CA MET A 7 6.50 9.65 4.24
C MET A 7 6.04 8.46 3.39
N LEU A 8 5.09 8.67 2.48
CA LEU A 8 4.62 7.60 1.59
C LEU A 8 5.77 6.99 0.80
N GLN A 9 6.73 7.81 0.35
CA GLN A 9 7.93 7.32 -0.33
C GLN A 9 8.72 6.33 0.54
N GLN A 10 8.96 6.68 1.81
CA GLN A 10 9.69 5.82 2.75
C GLN A 10 8.97 4.49 2.99
N PHE A 11 7.63 4.53 3.09
CA PHE A 11 6.82 3.33 3.22
C PHE A 11 6.96 2.42 1.99
N ILE A 12 6.90 2.99 0.78
CA ILE A 12 7.07 2.23 -0.46
C ILE A 12 8.49 1.68 -0.56
N ASP A 13 9.51 2.46 -0.22
CA ASP A 13 10.90 2.00 -0.23
C ASP A 13 11.07 0.79 0.69
N ALA A 14 10.60 0.88 1.94
CA ALA A 14 10.64 -0.22 2.91
C ALA A 14 9.79 -1.44 2.49
N PHE A 15 8.66 -1.21 1.80
CA PHE A 15 7.86 -2.31 1.22
C PHE A 15 8.67 -3.06 0.16
N PHE A 16 9.39 -2.35 -0.71
CA PHE A 16 10.17 -2.94 -1.80
C PHE A 16 11.50 -3.58 -1.37
N GLU A 17 11.99 -3.31 -0.17
CA GLU A 17 13.14 -4.00 0.41
C GLU A 17 12.81 -5.44 0.87
N GLN A 18 11.52 -5.80 0.98
CA GLN A 18 11.10 -7.14 1.41
C GLN A 18 11.19 -8.16 0.27
N PRO A 19 11.50 -9.45 0.54
CA PRO A 19 11.63 -10.49 -0.51
C PRO A 19 10.38 -10.66 -1.39
N ASN A 20 9.20 -10.48 -0.79
CA ASN A 20 7.91 -10.68 -1.45
C ASN A 20 7.51 -9.49 -2.36
N SER A 21 8.29 -8.40 -2.36
CA SER A 21 8.04 -7.23 -3.20
C SER A 21 8.25 -7.51 -4.69
N THR A 22 9.04 -8.54 -5.01
CA THR A 22 9.38 -8.96 -6.38
C THR A 22 8.16 -9.32 -7.22
N TRP A 23 7.03 -9.65 -6.60
CA TRP A 23 5.77 -9.93 -7.29
C TRP A 23 4.99 -8.68 -7.68
N TYR A 24 5.44 -7.49 -7.30
CA TYR A 24 4.71 -6.24 -7.45
C TYR A 24 5.46 -5.23 -8.30
N GLU A 25 4.71 -4.38 -8.99
CA GLU A 25 5.24 -3.26 -9.77
C GLU A 25 5.44 -2.06 -8.85
N ARG A 26 6.66 -1.50 -8.86
CA ARG A 26 6.96 -0.30 -8.06
C ARG A 26 6.15 0.87 -8.62
N PRO A 27 5.27 1.49 -7.81
CA PRO A 27 4.44 2.57 -8.27
C PRO A 27 5.26 3.86 -8.44
N ILE A 28 4.93 4.64 -9.45
CA ILE A 28 5.48 6.00 -9.62
C ILE A 28 4.64 6.95 -8.77
N LEU A 29 5.24 7.51 -7.72
CA LEU A 29 4.58 8.50 -6.88
C LEU A 29 4.67 9.89 -7.53
N THR A 30 3.58 10.64 -7.49
CA THR A 30 3.65 12.09 -7.74
C THR A 30 4.35 12.79 -6.57
N LEU A 31 4.94 13.96 -6.80
CA LEU A 31 5.56 14.76 -5.73
C LEU A 31 4.60 15.02 -4.56
N ARG A 32 3.32 15.29 -4.86
CA ARG A 32 2.28 15.49 -3.85
C ARG A 32 2.02 14.23 -3.02
N GLN A 33 2.16 13.04 -3.59
CA GLN A 33 2.00 11.77 -2.88
C GLN A 33 3.25 11.43 -2.05
N SER A 34 4.45 11.58 -2.63
CA SER A 34 5.71 11.15 -2.00
C SER A 34 6.00 11.86 -0.68
N ILE A 35 5.61 13.12 -0.54
CA ILE A 35 5.81 13.94 0.67
C ILE A 35 4.71 13.80 1.72
N GLN A 36 3.62 13.06 1.44
CA GLN A 36 2.57 12.88 2.43
C GLN A 36 3.10 12.10 3.61
N LYS A 37 2.90 12.64 4.81
CA LYS A 37 3.26 11.97 6.06
C LYS A 37 2.02 11.46 6.76
N ALA A 38 1.95 10.15 6.94
CA ALA A 38 0.84 9.49 7.57
C ALA A 38 1.28 8.16 8.17
N ASP A 39 0.38 7.59 8.94
CA ASP A 39 0.39 6.19 9.31
C ASP A 39 -0.11 5.41 8.09
N TRP A 40 0.72 4.52 7.52
CA TRP A 40 0.37 3.79 6.29
C TRP A 40 -0.01 2.36 6.61
N TYR A 41 -1.09 1.88 5.97
CA TYR A 41 -1.60 0.53 6.17
C TYR A 41 -1.76 -0.19 4.82
N PRO A 42 -0.93 -1.21 4.53
CA PRO A 42 -1.08 -2.03 3.34
C PRO A 42 -2.14 -3.12 3.55
N VAL A 43 -2.98 -3.32 2.54
CA VAL A 43 -4.02 -4.36 2.51
C VAL A 43 -3.87 -5.13 1.23
N ALA A 44 -3.67 -6.45 1.34
CA ALA A 44 -3.63 -7.32 0.18
C ALA A 44 -5.05 -7.50 -0.37
N ILE A 45 -5.21 -7.23 -1.66
CA ILE A 45 -6.43 -7.50 -2.43
C ILE A 45 -6.08 -8.40 -3.63
N PRO A 46 -7.04 -9.08 -4.26
CA PRO A 46 -6.75 -9.89 -5.45
C PRO A 46 -6.05 -9.06 -6.53
N GLY A 47 -4.79 -9.41 -6.82
CA GLY A 47 -3.99 -8.79 -7.88
C GLY A 47 -3.26 -7.48 -7.51
N ALA A 48 -3.39 -6.97 -6.28
CA ALA A 48 -2.71 -5.74 -5.86
C ALA A 48 -2.58 -5.61 -4.34
N ILE A 49 -1.82 -4.61 -3.89
CA ILE A 49 -1.83 -4.14 -2.51
C ILE A 49 -2.39 -2.72 -2.50
N ALA A 50 -3.44 -2.51 -1.73
CA ALA A 50 -4.04 -1.22 -1.49
C ALA A 50 -3.40 -0.56 -0.26
N VAL A 51 -2.90 0.65 -0.41
CA VAL A 51 -2.28 1.42 0.68
C VAL A 51 -3.25 2.49 1.16
N TYR A 52 -3.59 2.43 2.44
CA TYR A 52 -4.49 3.36 3.10
C TYR A 52 -3.72 4.25 4.07
N ARG A 53 -4.28 5.44 4.31
CA ARG A 53 -3.90 6.28 5.44
C ARG A 53 -4.63 5.79 6.67
N TYR A 54 -3.90 5.33 7.67
CA TYR A 54 -4.43 4.95 8.98
C TYR A 54 -4.80 6.22 9.75
N SER A 55 -6.10 6.44 9.96
CA SER A 55 -6.65 7.59 10.68
C SER A 55 -7.24 7.24 12.05
N GLY A 56 -6.99 6.02 12.55
CA GLY A 56 -7.60 5.51 13.79
C GLY A 56 -8.94 4.82 13.52
N PHE A 57 -8.91 3.72 12.77
CA PHE A 57 -10.07 2.91 12.42
C PHE A 57 -10.85 2.50 13.68
N THR A 58 -12.09 2.97 13.82
CA THR A 58 -12.98 2.62 14.92
C THR A 58 -13.89 1.42 14.63
N ASN A 59 -13.92 0.90 13.40
CA ASN A 59 -14.69 -0.30 13.08
C ASN A 59 -13.98 -1.09 11.97
N ILE A 60 -13.39 -2.23 12.34
CA ILE A 60 -12.86 -3.23 11.40
C ILE A 60 -14.00 -4.13 10.87
N ASP A 61 -15.17 -4.13 11.53
CA ASP A 61 -16.30 -5.01 11.23
C ASP A 61 -17.26 -4.50 10.13
N ASP A 62 -17.27 -3.20 9.80
CA ASP A 62 -18.19 -2.62 8.79
C ASP A 62 -17.61 -2.55 7.37
N GLY A 63 -16.49 -3.24 7.14
CA GLY A 63 -15.84 -3.26 5.84
C GLY A 63 -15.12 -1.95 5.51
N TYR A 64 -14.24 -2.04 4.53
CA TYR A 64 -13.34 -1.00 4.01
C TYR A 64 -14.06 0.22 3.37
N ALA A 65 -15.21 0.65 3.89
CA ALA A 65 -16.22 1.42 3.16
C ALA A 65 -16.15 2.96 3.33
N GLY A 66 -15.03 3.54 3.75
CA GLY A 66 -14.94 4.99 3.97
C GLY A 66 -14.08 5.75 2.98
N GLU A 67 -12.81 5.36 2.85
CA GLU A 67 -11.81 6.15 2.15
C GLU A 67 -11.18 5.34 1.01
N PRO A 68 -11.06 5.91 -0.20
CA PRO A 68 -10.36 5.25 -1.30
C PRO A 68 -8.87 5.04 -0.92
N PRO A 69 -8.24 3.97 -1.41
CA PRO A 69 -6.82 3.78 -1.21
C PRO A 69 -6.03 4.95 -1.81
N VAL A 70 -5.02 5.40 -1.09
CA VAL A 70 -4.13 6.50 -1.53
C VAL A 70 -3.23 6.03 -2.66
N LEU A 71 -2.93 4.73 -2.70
CA LEU A 71 -2.09 4.11 -3.69
C LEU A 71 -2.49 2.64 -3.90
N LEU A 72 -2.39 2.17 -5.14
CA LEU A 72 -2.44 0.76 -5.50
C LEU A 72 -1.07 0.32 -6.01
N ILE A 73 -0.55 -0.76 -5.44
CA ILE A 73 0.66 -1.44 -5.87
C ILE A 73 0.22 -2.69 -6.63
N ASN A 74 0.26 -2.65 -7.96
CA ASN A 74 -0.23 -3.76 -8.77
C ASN A 74 0.74 -4.94 -8.74
N ARG A 75 0.21 -6.16 -8.82
CA ARG A 75 1.03 -7.35 -9.06
C ARG A 75 1.58 -7.31 -10.49
N GLN A 76 2.82 -7.75 -10.68
CA GLN A 76 3.41 -7.87 -12.02
C GLN A 76 2.57 -8.81 -12.88
N LYS A 77 2.30 -8.39 -14.12
CA LYS A 77 1.48 -9.14 -15.09
C LYS A 77 2.01 -10.54 -15.37
N ASP A 78 3.33 -10.72 -15.32
CA ASP A 78 3.97 -12.01 -15.63
C ASP A 78 3.74 -13.09 -14.56
N CYS A 79 3.23 -12.74 -13.37
CA CYS A 79 2.83 -13.70 -12.34
C CYS A 79 1.37 -14.20 -12.49
N ILE A 80 0.58 -13.65 -13.41
CA ILE A 80 -0.85 -14.01 -13.58
C ILE A 80 -1.02 -15.13 -14.62
N SER A 81 0.02 -15.43 -15.41
CA SER A 81 -0.03 -16.41 -16.51
C SER A 81 0.41 -17.84 -16.13
N GLN A 82 0.45 -18.20 -14.84
CA GLN A 82 0.75 -19.56 -14.37
C GLN A 82 -0.44 -20.20 -13.65
N THR A 83 -1.61 -20.21 -14.29
CA THR A 83 -2.73 -21.11 -13.92
C THR A 83 -3.30 -21.76 -15.16
#